data_AF-A0A810BUV8-F1
#
_entry.id   AF-A0A810BUV8-F1
#
_cell.length_a   1.000
_cell.length_b   1.000
_cell.length_c   1.000
_cell.angle_alpha   90.00
_cell.angle_beta   90.00
_cell.angle_gamma   90.00
#
_symmetry.space_group_name_H-M   'P 1'
#
loop_
_entity.id
_entity.type
_entity.pdbx_description
1 polymer ?
#
loop_
_entity_poly.entity_id
_entity_poly.type
_entity_poly.pdbx_seq_one_letter_code
_entity_poly.pdbx_strand_id
1 'polypeptide(L)'
;MAYPPSRQMSFRIGITIGDVVERNGDLLGDGVNIAARLEGLAEVGGICVSRAVHEQVANKLSVQFADIGAQEVKNIPTPVHAYMVAMRREDGTYSKPQLKKPASRLAAAPVWMWPLVVAVVSVVAIVVTGFLYNTKLKQTATAVVTPAATPSAAPSATPTQLAKAQVAPTAPPNAGAAMAPMPAPSPSASPMTGKFAADSVPFINERIRNYLAGDYSAAGDYKAFALNIGGFTGSALNQPNEEAARNAALDQCQKRADAAQSPRRCELYAVGNNVVYTHGKPPMPPSPYFRHDAMTERTFASKDFPMVRDPQKVRLENMFVPAAKSRSVALGPGGQYFMVLGSSSPEESARRALESCGAIAGVACMIVAVDDNFVVPIPTLLRITGFFHAASNASIVADARDEVVRKLADGMGWNAVAVGTAGRPGLGLKAADEQTAVNSALADCARRDSDCHVIAIGPFTVGPTN
;
A
#
# COMPACT_ATOMS: atom_id res chain seq x y z
N MET A 1 -2.64 26.01 -3.45
CA MET A 1 -3.42 26.37 -4.64
C MET A 1 -3.58 25.12 -5.49
N ALA A 2 -4.80 24.77 -5.88
CA ALA A 2 -5.06 23.59 -6.69
C ALA A 2 -4.50 23.80 -8.11
N TYR A 3 -3.89 22.76 -8.68
CA TYR A 3 -3.46 22.77 -10.08
C TYR A 3 -4.64 23.12 -11.00
N PRO A 4 -4.42 23.70 -12.20
CA PRO A 4 -5.50 23.91 -13.17
C PRO A 4 -6.23 22.58 -13.43
N PRO A 5 -7.57 22.57 -13.63
CA PRO A 5 -8.36 21.32 -13.73
C PRO A 5 -7.83 20.31 -14.75
N SER A 6 -7.18 20.77 -15.82
CA SER A 6 -6.55 19.94 -16.85
C SER A 6 -5.30 19.18 -16.39
N ARG A 7 -4.70 19.55 -15.25
CA ARG A 7 -3.52 18.89 -14.63
C ARG A 7 -3.85 18.20 -13.30
N GLN A 8 -5.12 18.15 -12.89
CA GLN A 8 -5.53 17.43 -11.70
C GLN A 8 -5.75 15.95 -12.01
N MET A 9 -5.07 15.06 -11.28
CA MET A 9 -5.36 13.63 -11.32
C MET A 9 -6.55 13.33 -10.41
N SER A 10 -7.59 12.74 -10.97
CA SER A 10 -8.77 12.29 -10.23
C SER A 10 -8.72 10.78 -10.05
N PHE A 11 -8.86 10.33 -8.81
CA PHE A 11 -8.82 8.91 -8.46
C PHE A 11 -10.23 8.36 -8.25
N ARG A 12 -10.39 7.07 -8.53
CA ARG A 12 -11.56 6.30 -8.13
C ARG A 12 -11.14 5.43 -6.96
N ILE A 13 -12.01 5.30 -5.96
CA ILE A 13 -11.67 4.58 -4.72
C ILE A 13 -12.79 3.61 -4.40
N GLY A 14 -12.44 2.33 -4.25
CA GLY A 14 -13.32 1.27 -3.76
C GLY A 14 -12.89 0.83 -2.38
N ILE A 15 -13.82 0.76 -1.41
CA ILE A 15 -13.52 0.34 -0.04
C ILE A 15 -14.44 -0.82 0.34
N THR A 16 -13.87 -1.90 0.85
CA THR A 16 -14.62 -3.01 1.42
C THR A 16 -13.91 -3.56 2.64
N ILE A 17 -14.62 -4.38 3.41
CA ILE A 17 -14.10 -5.16 4.54
C ILE A 17 -14.41 -6.61 4.25
N GLY A 18 -13.42 -7.47 4.38
CA GLY A 18 -13.57 -8.91 4.18
C GLY A 18 -12.26 -9.63 4.48
N ASP A 19 -12.36 -10.94 4.66
CA ASP A 19 -11.20 -11.79 4.95
C ASP A 19 -10.29 -11.89 3.72
N VAL A 20 -8.99 -11.77 3.96
CA VAL A 20 -7.94 -11.88 2.94
C VAL A 20 -6.77 -12.67 3.50
N VAL A 21 -6.05 -13.36 2.63
CA VAL A 21 -4.83 -14.11 2.96
C VAL A 21 -3.66 -13.45 2.25
N GLU A 22 -2.60 -13.17 2.99
CA GLU A 22 -1.35 -12.67 2.41
C GLU A 22 -0.51 -13.84 1.88
N ARG A 23 -0.05 -13.73 0.63
CA ARG A 23 0.87 -14.70 0.02
C ARG A 23 1.90 -13.96 -0.81
N ASN A 24 3.18 -14.12 -0.46
CA ASN A 24 4.31 -13.51 -1.17
C ASN A 24 4.20 -11.98 -1.31
N GLY A 25 3.66 -11.29 -0.30
CA GLY A 25 3.48 -9.83 -0.31
C GLY A 25 2.30 -9.33 -1.13
N ASP A 26 1.43 -10.22 -1.61
CA ASP A 26 0.17 -9.89 -2.26
C ASP A 26 -1.03 -10.37 -1.43
N LEU A 27 -2.16 -9.67 -1.53
CA LEU A 27 -3.40 -10.02 -0.82
C LEU A 27 -4.33 -10.78 -1.76
N LEU A 28 -4.74 -11.98 -1.34
CA LEU A 28 -5.65 -12.84 -2.08
C LEU A 28 -6.93 -13.04 -1.27
N GLY A 29 -8.08 -12.89 -1.93
CA GLY A 29 -9.38 -13.14 -1.32
C GLY A 29 -10.50 -12.37 -1.99
N ASP A 30 -11.74 -12.73 -1.64
CA ASP A 30 -12.93 -12.07 -2.20
C ASP A 30 -12.99 -10.59 -1.86
N GLY A 31 -12.48 -10.20 -0.67
CA GLY A 31 -12.37 -8.80 -0.27
C GLY A 31 -11.59 -7.94 -1.29
N VAL A 32 -10.51 -8.47 -1.86
CA VAL A 32 -9.69 -7.73 -2.85
C VAL A 32 -10.45 -7.60 -4.17
N ASN A 33 -11.13 -8.66 -4.60
CA ASN A 33 -11.95 -8.65 -5.81
C ASN A 33 -13.15 -7.68 -5.70
N ILE A 34 -13.79 -7.64 -4.54
CA ILE A 34 -14.89 -6.72 -4.26
C ILE A 34 -14.39 -5.28 -4.26
N ALA A 35 -13.27 -4.99 -3.58
CA ALA A 35 -12.68 -3.64 -3.53
C ALA A 35 -12.37 -3.10 -4.94
N ALA A 36 -11.71 -3.90 -5.76
CA ALA A 36 -11.40 -3.55 -7.14
C ALA A 36 -12.67 -3.30 -7.97
N ARG A 37 -13.74 -4.06 -7.74
CA ARG A 37 -15.01 -3.84 -8.44
C ARG A 37 -15.71 -2.56 -7.99
N LEU A 38 -15.70 -2.26 -6.69
CA LEU A 38 -16.24 -1.02 -6.15
C LEU A 38 -15.49 0.20 -6.68
N GLU A 39 -14.17 0.11 -6.84
CA GLU A 39 -13.37 1.15 -7.50
C GLU A 39 -13.86 1.40 -8.93
N GLY A 40 -14.08 0.34 -9.71
CA GLY A 40 -14.62 0.44 -11.06
C GLY A 40 -16.03 1.03 -11.15
N LEU A 41 -16.83 0.93 -10.07
CA LEU A 41 -18.17 1.51 -9.97
C LEU A 41 -18.16 2.97 -9.49
N ALA A 42 -17.09 3.42 -8.86
CA ALA A 42 -16.98 4.79 -8.39
C ALA A 42 -16.91 5.79 -9.57
N GLU A 43 -17.54 6.95 -9.39
CA GLU A 43 -17.36 8.09 -10.29
C GLU A 43 -15.91 8.60 -10.24
N VAL A 44 -15.46 9.29 -11.28
CA VAL A 44 -14.12 9.91 -11.30
C VAL A 44 -14.01 10.92 -10.15
N GLY A 45 -13.03 10.74 -9.26
CA GLY A 45 -12.91 11.54 -8.03
C GLY A 45 -13.83 11.09 -6.89
N GLY A 46 -14.57 9.98 -7.07
CA GLY A 46 -15.56 9.46 -6.14
C GLY A 46 -15.07 8.25 -5.35
N ILE A 47 -15.83 7.94 -4.29
CA ILE A 47 -15.60 6.80 -3.41
C ILE A 47 -16.85 5.91 -3.40
N CYS A 48 -16.66 4.62 -3.64
CA CYS A 48 -17.70 3.60 -3.52
C CYS A 48 -17.34 2.60 -2.42
N VAL A 49 -18.31 2.27 -1.58
CA VAL A 49 -18.11 1.42 -0.39
C VAL A 49 -19.11 0.27 -0.36
N SER A 50 -18.72 -0.87 0.19
CA SER A 50 -19.64 -1.98 0.43
C SER A 50 -20.56 -1.72 1.63
N ARG A 51 -21.65 -2.49 1.74
CA ARG A 51 -22.53 -2.48 2.92
C ARG A 51 -21.79 -2.68 4.23
N ALA A 52 -20.83 -3.62 4.27
CA ALA A 52 -20.05 -3.89 5.47
C ALA A 52 -19.26 -2.66 5.96
N VAL A 53 -18.69 -1.88 5.02
CA VAL A 53 -18.04 -0.61 5.36
C VAL A 53 -19.06 0.41 5.81
N HIS A 54 -20.15 0.59 5.07
CA HIS A 54 -21.21 1.54 5.39
C HIS A 54 -21.74 1.35 6.81
N GLU A 55 -22.07 0.12 7.20
CA GLU A 55 -22.59 -0.20 8.55
C GLU A 55 -21.60 0.15 9.67
N GLN A 56 -20.29 0.03 9.43
CA GLN A 56 -19.28 0.36 10.43
C GLN A 56 -19.03 1.85 10.62
N VAL A 57 -19.31 2.67 9.59
CA VAL A 57 -18.90 4.09 9.55
C VAL A 57 -20.07 5.09 9.48
N ALA A 58 -21.27 4.67 9.09
CA ALA A 58 -22.42 5.56 8.86
C ALA A 58 -22.78 6.41 10.08
N ASN A 59 -22.63 5.87 11.30
CA ASN A 59 -22.93 6.59 12.55
C ASN A 59 -21.73 7.33 13.14
N LYS A 60 -20.57 7.27 12.50
CA LYS A 60 -19.29 7.81 13.03
C LYS A 60 -18.75 8.96 12.20
N LEU A 61 -19.23 9.14 10.97
CA LEU A 61 -18.74 10.14 10.03
C LEU A 61 -19.89 11.02 9.54
N SER A 62 -19.64 12.33 9.44
CA SER A 62 -20.58 13.32 8.88
C SER A 62 -20.50 13.37 7.35
N VAL A 63 -20.66 12.21 6.69
CA VAL A 63 -20.69 12.07 5.23
C VAL A 63 -22.01 11.46 4.78
N GLN A 64 -22.53 11.90 3.64
CA GLN A 64 -23.76 11.33 3.08
C GLN A 64 -23.43 10.14 2.18
N PHE A 65 -24.20 9.06 2.32
CA PHE A 65 -24.10 7.89 1.48
C PHE A 65 -25.33 7.79 0.58
N ALA A 66 -25.12 7.45 -0.68
CA ALA A 66 -26.17 7.16 -1.62
C ALA A 66 -26.16 5.68 -1.96
N ASP A 67 -27.28 5.01 -1.70
CA ASP A 67 -27.45 3.61 -2.00
C ASP A 67 -27.52 3.38 -3.52
N ILE A 68 -26.65 2.51 -4.05
CA ILE A 68 -26.63 2.11 -5.47
C ILE A 68 -27.05 0.64 -5.66
N GLY A 69 -27.55 -0.01 -4.62
CA GLY A 69 -28.13 -1.34 -4.65
C GLY A 69 -27.11 -2.48 -4.77
N ALA A 70 -27.64 -3.66 -5.10
CA ALA A 70 -26.87 -4.88 -5.28
C ALA A 70 -26.12 -4.87 -6.62
N GLN A 71 -24.81 -5.14 -6.57
CA GLN A 71 -23.90 -5.12 -7.71
C GLN A 71 -23.32 -6.51 -7.93
N GLU A 72 -23.41 -7.01 -9.15
CA GLU A 72 -22.82 -8.30 -9.51
C GLU A 72 -21.31 -8.17 -9.70
N VAL A 73 -20.58 -9.06 -9.02
CA VAL A 73 -19.13 -9.17 -9.10
C VAL A 73 -18.80 -10.53 -9.71
N LYS A 74 -17.88 -10.55 -10.68
CA LYS A 74 -17.44 -11.80 -11.32
C LYS A 74 -16.80 -12.71 -10.25
N ASN A 75 -17.17 -13.99 -10.24
CA ASN A 75 -16.70 -15.02 -9.31
C ASN A 75 -17.20 -14.89 -7.86
N ILE A 76 -18.25 -14.09 -7.59
CA ILE A 76 -18.91 -14.05 -6.28
C ILE A 76 -20.37 -14.46 -6.45
N PRO A 77 -20.83 -15.54 -5.80
CA PRO A 77 -22.19 -16.06 -6.01
C PRO A 77 -23.28 -15.16 -5.45
N THR A 78 -22.97 -14.30 -4.47
CA THR A 78 -23.89 -13.34 -3.88
C THR A 78 -23.57 -11.91 -4.35
N PRO A 79 -24.57 -11.15 -4.84
CA PRO A 79 -24.33 -9.78 -5.28
C PRO A 79 -24.00 -8.88 -4.08
N VAL A 80 -23.04 -7.98 -4.25
CA VAL A 80 -22.54 -7.10 -3.19
C VAL A 80 -23.32 -5.80 -3.20
N HIS A 81 -23.95 -5.46 -2.09
CA HIS A 81 -24.66 -4.20 -1.95
C HIS A 81 -23.67 -3.05 -1.72
N ALA A 82 -23.81 -1.98 -2.50
CA ALA A 82 -22.85 -0.89 -2.55
C ALA A 82 -23.48 0.48 -2.33
N TYR A 83 -22.66 1.42 -1.85
CA TYR A 83 -23.03 2.81 -1.60
C TYR A 83 -21.97 3.74 -2.21
N MET A 84 -22.40 4.89 -2.72
CA MET A 84 -21.50 5.98 -3.10
C MET A 84 -21.40 7.01 -1.99
N VAL A 85 -20.20 7.53 -1.73
CA VAL A 85 -20.00 8.64 -0.80
C VAL A 85 -20.22 9.95 -1.55
N ALA A 86 -21.16 10.76 -1.09
CA ALA A 86 -21.43 12.07 -1.67
C ALA A 86 -20.35 13.06 -1.23
N MET A 87 -19.43 13.38 -2.14
CA MET A 87 -18.38 14.37 -1.91
C MET A 87 -18.96 15.78 -1.92
N ARG A 88 -18.52 16.62 -0.97
CA ARG A 88 -18.84 18.06 -0.91
C ARG A 88 -18.02 18.78 -1.98
N ARG A 89 -18.69 19.49 -2.88
CA ARG A 89 -18.05 20.38 -3.86
C ARG A 89 -17.64 21.70 -3.21
N GLU A 90 -16.70 22.41 -3.84
CA GLU A 90 -16.18 23.71 -3.35
C GLU A 90 -17.26 24.79 -3.24
N ASP A 91 -18.38 24.64 -3.96
CA ASP A 91 -19.57 25.49 -3.90
C ASP A 91 -20.52 25.16 -2.71
N GLY A 92 -20.13 24.23 -1.83
CA GLY A 92 -20.92 23.81 -0.66
C GLY A 92 -22.05 22.84 -0.98
N THR A 93 -22.22 22.42 -2.24
CA THR A 93 -23.24 21.46 -2.65
C THR A 93 -22.72 20.02 -2.61
N TYR A 94 -23.61 19.04 -2.47
CA TYR A 94 -23.25 17.63 -2.53
C TYR A 94 -23.41 17.11 -3.97
N SER A 95 -22.44 16.33 -4.44
CA SER A 95 -22.56 15.61 -5.70
C SER A 95 -23.70 14.59 -5.62
N LYS A 96 -24.81 14.85 -6.32
CA LYS A 96 -25.85 13.83 -6.54
C LYS A 96 -25.24 12.73 -7.41
N PRO A 97 -25.21 11.47 -6.93
CA PRO A 97 -24.76 10.33 -7.71
C PRO A 97 -25.50 10.29 -9.04
N GLN A 98 -24.77 10.34 -10.14
CA GLN A 98 -25.33 10.02 -11.44
C GLN A 98 -25.25 8.50 -11.57
N LEU A 99 -26.28 7.82 -11.07
CA LEU A 99 -26.55 6.44 -11.49
C LEU A 99 -26.60 6.47 -13.02
N LYS A 100 -25.54 6.01 -13.68
CA LYS A 100 -25.65 5.56 -15.07
C LYS A 100 -26.65 4.42 -15.02
N LYS A 101 -27.92 4.73 -15.22
CA LYS A 101 -28.90 3.75 -15.69
C LYS A 101 -28.16 3.00 -16.80
N PRO A 102 -27.98 1.68 -16.70
CA PRO A 102 -27.49 0.95 -17.84
C PRO A 102 -28.37 1.40 -18.98
N ALA A 103 -27.77 2.00 -20.01
CA ALA A 103 -28.51 2.40 -21.19
C ALA A 103 -29.36 1.18 -21.52
N SER A 104 -30.68 1.33 -21.39
CA SER A 104 -31.61 0.26 -21.72
C SER A 104 -31.08 -0.27 -23.03
N ARG A 105 -30.67 -1.54 -23.08
CA ARG A 105 -30.30 -2.18 -24.35
C ARG A 105 -31.38 -1.71 -25.29
N LEU A 106 -31.02 -0.85 -26.26
CA LEU A 106 -31.97 -0.35 -27.23
C LEU A 106 -32.71 -1.60 -27.66
N ALA A 107 -34.01 -1.63 -27.36
CA ALA A 107 -34.86 -2.77 -27.62
C ALA A 107 -34.47 -3.22 -29.02
N ALA A 108 -33.97 -4.45 -29.14
CA ALA A 108 -33.49 -4.98 -30.39
C ALA A 108 -34.57 -4.64 -31.43
N ALA A 109 -34.20 -3.83 -32.42
CA ALA A 109 -35.14 -3.42 -33.45
C ALA A 109 -35.80 -4.69 -34.01
N PRO A 110 -37.13 -4.70 -34.19
CA PRO A 110 -37.87 -5.92 -34.45
C PRO A 110 -37.28 -6.61 -35.69
N VAL A 111 -36.95 -7.89 -35.52
CA VAL A 111 -36.25 -8.78 -36.47
C VAL A 111 -36.91 -8.81 -37.86
N TRP A 112 -38.15 -8.32 -38.00
CA TRP A 112 -38.86 -8.15 -39.27
C TRP A 112 -38.21 -7.13 -40.24
N MET A 113 -37.40 -6.15 -39.79
CA MET A 113 -36.80 -5.19 -40.74
C MET A 113 -35.54 -5.70 -41.49
N TRP A 114 -34.91 -6.78 -41.05
CA TRP A 114 -33.73 -7.35 -41.71
C TRP A 114 -33.93 -7.76 -43.18
N PRO A 115 -35.04 -8.41 -43.60
CA PRO A 115 -35.25 -8.73 -45.02
C PRO A 115 -35.36 -7.50 -45.93
N LEU A 116 -35.86 -6.35 -45.44
CA LEU A 116 -35.90 -5.12 -46.24
C LEU A 116 -34.51 -4.51 -46.44
N VAL A 117 -33.68 -4.53 -45.40
CA VAL A 117 -32.29 -4.05 -45.50
C VAL A 117 -31.47 -4.94 -46.44
N VAL A 118 -31.64 -6.27 -46.35
CA VAL A 118 -30.97 -7.22 -47.26
C VAL A 118 -31.45 -7.04 -48.71
N ALA A 119 -32.74 -6.83 -48.94
CA ALA A 119 -33.28 -6.59 -50.27
C ALA A 119 -32.71 -5.30 -50.88
N VAL A 120 -32.68 -4.19 -50.13
CA VAL A 120 -32.15 -2.91 -50.62
C VAL A 120 -30.65 -3.01 -50.93
N VAL A 121 -29.86 -3.62 -50.06
CA VAL A 121 -28.41 -3.81 -50.30
C VAL A 121 -28.16 -4.71 -51.52
N SER A 122 -29.00 -5.74 -51.71
CA SER A 122 -28.88 -6.64 -52.87
C SER A 122 -29.21 -5.93 -54.19
N VAL A 123 -30.25 -5.08 -54.21
CA VAL A 123 -30.59 -4.27 -55.39
C VAL A 123 -29.48 -3.27 -55.71
N VAL A 124 -28.92 -2.60 -54.70
CA VAL A 124 -27.78 -1.69 -54.91
C VAL A 124 -26.56 -2.44 -55.44
N ALA A 125 -26.25 -3.63 -54.92
CA ALA A 125 -25.14 -4.44 -55.41
C ALA A 125 -25.36 -4.89 -56.87
N ILE A 126 -26.59 -5.25 -57.26
CA ILE A 126 -26.93 -5.61 -58.64
C ILE A 126 -26.81 -4.41 -59.59
N VAL A 127 -27.25 -3.22 -59.17
CA VAL A 127 -27.13 -2.00 -59.97
C VAL A 127 -25.66 -1.59 -60.13
N VAL A 128 -24.87 -1.65 -59.06
CA VAL A 128 -23.43 -1.35 -59.10
C VAL A 128 -22.68 -2.37 -59.96
N THR A 129 -23.00 -3.66 -59.83
CA THR A 129 -22.36 -4.72 -60.63
C THR A 129 -22.74 -4.60 -62.11
N GLY A 130 -24.01 -4.30 -62.43
CA GLY A 130 -24.45 -4.03 -63.80
C GLY A 130 -23.81 -2.78 -64.40
N PHE A 131 -23.62 -1.73 -63.59
CA PHE A 131 -22.94 -0.51 -64.01
C PHE A 131 -21.45 -0.75 -64.29
N LEU A 132 -20.76 -1.52 -63.44
CA LEU A 132 -19.36 -1.92 -63.64
C LEU A 132 -19.18 -2.87 -64.82
N TYR A 133 -20.14 -3.75 -65.10
CA TYR A 133 -20.10 -4.65 -66.25
C TYR A 133 -20.30 -3.89 -67.58
N ASN A 134 -21.19 -2.89 -67.59
CA ASN A 134 -21.45 -2.06 -68.76
C ASN A 134 -20.28 -1.09 -69.09
N THR A 135 -19.52 -0.65 -68.08
CA THR A 135 -18.30 0.16 -68.29
C THR A 135 -17.09 -0.66 -68.75
N LYS A 136 -17.03 -1.96 -68.41
CA LYS A 136 -15.99 -2.90 -68.88
C LYS A 136 -16.16 -3.38 -70.33
N LEU A 137 -17.35 -3.27 -70.93
CA LEU A 137 -17.62 -3.66 -72.32
C LEU A 137 -17.31 -2.57 -73.36
N LYS A 138 -16.96 -1.34 -72.94
CA LYS A 138 -16.63 -0.22 -73.87
C LYS A 138 -15.13 0.09 -74.02
N GLN A 139 -14.23 -0.72 -73.46
CA GLN A 139 -12.78 -0.50 -73.55
C GLN A 139 -12.01 -1.78 -73.85
N THR A 140 -12.25 -2.42 -75.01
CA THR A 140 -11.22 -3.27 -75.65
C THR A 140 -11.46 -3.42 -77.16
N ALA A 141 -11.19 -2.35 -77.91
CA ALA A 141 -10.63 -2.44 -79.26
C ALA A 141 -9.29 -1.70 -79.15
N THR A 142 -8.13 -2.34 -79.14
CA THR A 142 -7.41 -2.78 -80.35
C THR A 142 -6.14 -3.48 -79.85
N ALA A 143 -5.86 -4.71 -80.30
CA ALA A 143 -4.50 -5.21 -80.54
C ALA A 143 -4.60 -6.64 -81.08
N VAL A 144 -4.29 -6.77 -82.37
CA VAL A 144 -4.01 -8.01 -83.09
C VAL A 144 -2.64 -8.52 -82.65
N VAL A 145 -2.50 -9.83 -82.43
CA VAL A 145 -1.57 -10.75 -83.12
C VAL A 145 -1.80 -12.19 -82.60
N THR A 146 -2.04 -13.06 -83.56
CA THR A 146 -2.40 -14.50 -83.55
C THR A 146 -1.11 -15.38 -83.58
N PRO A 147 -1.15 -16.73 -83.60
CA PRO A 147 -1.51 -17.70 -82.55
C PRO A 147 -0.47 -18.86 -82.41
N ALA A 148 -0.91 -19.96 -81.78
CA ALA A 148 -0.46 -21.37 -81.91
C ALA A 148 0.54 -21.85 -80.83
N ALA A 149 0.46 -23.06 -80.25
CA ALA A 149 -0.40 -24.24 -80.44
C ALA A 149 -0.34 -25.14 -79.17
N THR A 150 -1.49 -25.73 -78.82
CA THR A 150 -1.84 -27.14 -78.47
C THR A 150 -0.85 -28.14 -77.80
N PRO A 151 -1.29 -29.32 -77.27
CA PRO A 151 -1.29 -29.64 -75.84
C PRO A 151 -0.53 -30.95 -75.49
N SER A 152 -0.33 -31.30 -74.21
CA SER A 152 -0.31 -32.72 -73.77
C SER A 152 -0.30 -32.90 -72.26
N ALA A 153 -0.72 -34.09 -71.83
CA ALA A 153 -1.26 -34.54 -70.56
C ALA A 153 -0.27 -34.77 -69.38
N ALA A 154 -0.80 -34.54 -68.16
CA ALA A 154 -0.85 -35.32 -66.88
C ALA A 154 0.30 -36.31 -66.46
N PRO A 155 0.33 -36.87 -65.21
CA PRO A 155 -0.33 -36.50 -63.93
C PRO A 155 0.58 -36.66 -62.65
N SER A 156 -0.06 -36.54 -61.46
CA SER A 156 0.31 -37.08 -60.11
C SER A 156 0.94 -36.06 -59.15
N ALA A 157 0.58 -35.91 -57.86
CA ALA A 157 -0.28 -36.66 -56.94
C ALA A 157 -0.81 -35.74 -55.80
N THR A 158 -1.94 -36.13 -55.22
CA THR A 158 -2.70 -35.62 -54.04
C THR A 158 -1.95 -35.85 -52.69
N PRO A 159 -2.40 -35.39 -51.48
CA PRO A 159 -3.77 -35.22 -50.92
C PRO A 159 -4.10 -33.81 -50.31
N THR A 160 -5.33 -33.27 -50.34
CA THR A 160 -6.58 -33.60 -49.57
C THR A 160 -6.45 -33.17 -48.08
N GLN A 161 -7.06 -32.03 -47.66
CA GLN A 161 -8.44 -31.87 -47.10
C GLN A 161 -8.64 -32.65 -45.76
N LEU A 162 -9.51 -32.32 -44.80
CA LEU A 162 -10.55 -31.32 -44.52
C LEU A 162 -10.77 -31.42 -42.99
N ALA A 163 -10.97 -30.32 -42.26
CA ALA A 163 -12.24 -29.89 -41.63
C ALA A 163 -13.01 -30.87 -40.71
N LYS A 164 -13.32 -30.33 -39.51
CA LYS A 164 -14.60 -30.33 -38.73
C LYS A 164 -15.46 -31.61 -38.66
N ALA A 165 -15.90 -31.96 -37.45
CA ALA A 165 -17.28 -31.70 -36.97
C ALA A 165 -17.53 -32.22 -35.52
N GLN A 166 -18.75 -31.99 -35.04
CA GLN A 166 -19.28 -31.79 -33.69
C GLN A 166 -19.99 -33.02 -33.02
N VAL A 167 -20.08 -32.99 -31.68
CA VAL A 167 -21.25 -33.29 -30.77
C VAL A 167 -21.55 -34.72 -30.22
N ALA A 168 -21.34 -34.86 -28.88
CA ALA A 168 -22.14 -35.43 -27.74
C ALA A 168 -22.72 -36.88 -27.74
N PRO A 169 -23.32 -37.41 -26.63
CA PRO A 169 -23.11 -37.30 -25.16
C PRO A 169 -23.03 -38.69 -24.43
N THR A 170 -22.57 -38.77 -23.16
CA THR A 170 -22.89 -39.92 -22.24
C THR A 170 -22.56 -39.62 -20.77
N ALA A 171 -23.35 -40.18 -19.84
CA ALA A 171 -23.13 -40.31 -18.38
C ALA A 171 -23.67 -41.69 -17.92
N PRO A 172 -23.51 -42.16 -16.65
CA PRO A 172 -22.35 -42.27 -15.76
C PRO A 172 -22.12 -43.75 -15.31
N PRO A 173 -21.28 -44.05 -14.29
CA PRO A 173 -21.88 -44.39 -12.98
C PRO A 173 -21.07 -43.96 -11.73
N ASN A 174 -21.76 -44.07 -10.58
CA ASN A 174 -21.37 -43.74 -9.20
C ASN A 174 -20.18 -44.52 -8.64
N ALA A 175 -19.40 -43.88 -7.76
CA ALA A 175 -18.82 -44.51 -6.58
C ALA A 175 -18.75 -43.47 -5.44
N GLY A 176 -19.37 -43.78 -4.30
CA GLY A 176 -19.40 -42.92 -3.12
C GLY A 176 -18.13 -43.00 -2.29
N ALA A 177 -17.83 -41.92 -1.56
CA ALA A 177 -17.05 -41.96 -0.34
C ALA A 177 -17.45 -40.77 0.55
N ALA A 178 -17.59 -41.07 1.83
CA ALA A 178 -18.27 -40.33 2.87
C ALA A 178 -17.69 -38.93 3.20
N MET A 179 -18.59 -38.05 3.65
CA MET A 179 -18.29 -36.90 4.51
C MET A 179 -17.53 -37.35 5.76
N ALA A 180 -16.28 -36.89 5.91
CA ALA A 180 -15.60 -36.89 7.20
C ALA A 180 -15.93 -35.56 7.92
N PRO A 181 -16.36 -35.59 9.20
CA PRO A 181 -16.61 -34.37 9.96
C PRO A 181 -15.29 -33.66 10.27
N MET A 182 -15.31 -32.33 10.16
CA MET A 182 -14.21 -31.44 10.54
C MET A 182 -13.85 -31.67 12.02
N PRO A 183 -12.56 -31.77 12.39
CA PRO A 183 -12.18 -31.78 13.79
C PRO A 183 -12.38 -30.38 14.37
N ALA A 184 -13.06 -30.31 15.52
CA ALA A 184 -13.16 -29.10 16.34
C ALA A 184 -11.76 -28.55 16.68
N PRO A 185 -11.61 -27.22 16.89
CA PRO A 185 -10.35 -26.65 17.30
C PRO A 185 -9.99 -27.18 18.69
N SER A 186 -8.98 -28.05 18.76
CA SER A 186 -8.34 -28.37 20.03
C SER A 186 -7.52 -27.15 20.47
N PRO A 187 -7.63 -26.72 21.74
CA PRO A 187 -6.72 -25.74 22.28
C PRO A 187 -5.33 -26.39 22.35
N SER A 188 -4.38 -25.88 21.58
CA SER A 188 -2.97 -26.24 21.72
C SER A 188 -2.45 -25.71 23.05
N ALA A 189 -2.74 -26.44 24.12
CA ALA A 189 -2.03 -26.34 25.39
C ALA A 189 -0.83 -27.29 25.30
N SER A 190 0.34 -26.76 24.93
CA SER A 190 1.61 -27.43 25.22
C SER A 190 2.06 -27.02 26.63
N PRO A 191 2.30 -27.94 27.57
CA PRO A 191 2.85 -27.62 28.88
C PRO A 191 4.39 -27.54 28.85
N MET A 192 4.89 -26.44 29.42
CA MET A 192 6.05 -26.30 30.32
C MET A 192 7.35 -27.07 30.01
N THR A 193 8.36 -26.34 29.54
CA THR A 193 9.68 -26.15 30.21
C THR A 193 10.57 -25.28 29.33
N GLY A 194 10.62 -23.98 29.64
CA GLY A 194 11.51 -23.05 28.96
C GLY A 194 11.61 -21.77 29.77
N LYS A 195 12.84 -21.25 29.93
CA LYS A 195 13.05 -19.91 30.48
C LYS A 195 12.26 -18.91 29.64
N PHE A 196 11.60 -17.97 30.29
CA PHE A 196 10.85 -16.92 29.60
C PHE A 196 11.80 -16.11 28.70
N ALA A 197 11.45 -15.97 27.41
CA ALA A 197 12.29 -15.32 26.40
C ALA A 197 12.22 -13.78 26.49
N ALA A 198 12.76 -13.21 27.57
CA ALA A 198 12.70 -11.78 27.86
C ALA A 198 13.26 -10.88 26.73
N ASP A 199 14.27 -11.35 25.99
CA ASP A 199 14.88 -10.60 24.87
C ASP A 199 13.92 -10.37 23.69
N SER A 200 12.91 -11.23 23.55
CA SER A 200 11.94 -11.13 22.47
C SER A 200 10.85 -10.09 22.71
N VAL A 201 10.71 -9.59 23.94
CA VAL A 201 9.63 -8.70 24.34
C VAL A 201 9.88 -7.28 23.80
N PRO A 202 8.96 -6.74 22.97
CA PRO A 202 9.09 -5.40 22.39
C PRO A 202 8.61 -4.30 23.36
N PHE A 203 8.93 -3.05 23.04
CA PHE A 203 8.50 -1.79 23.68
C PHE A 203 9.01 -1.52 25.10
N ILE A 204 9.53 -2.56 25.77
CA ILE A 204 10.02 -2.49 27.14
C ILE A 204 11.40 -1.85 27.23
N ASN A 205 11.67 -1.25 28.39
CA ASN A 205 13.00 -0.79 28.76
C ASN A 205 13.84 -1.92 29.38
N GLU A 206 15.13 -1.65 29.56
CA GLU A 206 16.10 -2.63 30.03
C GLU A 206 15.82 -3.08 31.47
N ARG A 207 15.29 -2.18 32.31
CA ARG A 207 14.85 -2.52 33.68
C ARG A 207 13.78 -3.60 33.67
N ILE A 208 12.76 -3.44 32.82
CA ILE A 208 11.69 -4.44 32.68
C ILE A 208 12.22 -5.71 32.03
N ARG A 209 13.13 -5.62 31.06
CA ARG A 209 13.76 -6.81 30.46
C ARG A 209 14.48 -7.66 31.50
N ASN A 210 15.27 -7.02 32.37
CA ASN A 210 15.98 -7.68 33.47
C ASN A 210 15.01 -8.31 34.48
N TYR A 211 13.93 -7.60 34.84
CA TYR A 211 12.87 -8.14 35.69
C TYR A 211 12.21 -9.39 35.06
N LEU A 212 11.97 -9.37 33.75
CA LEU A 212 11.36 -10.50 33.05
C LEU A 212 12.31 -11.71 32.98
N ALA A 213 13.61 -11.47 32.78
CA ALA A 213 14.63 -12.51 32.74
C ALA A 213 14.90 -13.15 34.12
N GLY A 214 14.77 -12.36 35.19
CA GLY A 214 14.91 -12.80 36.58
C GLY A 214 13.59 -13.19 37.21
N ASP A 215 13.03 -12.27 38.00
CA ASP A 215 11.86 -12.47 38.87
C ASP A 215 10.66 -13.12 38.17
N TYR A 216 10.29 -12.62 36.99
CA TYR A 216 9.13 -13.18 36.27
C TYR A 216 9.40 -14.61 35.81
N SER A 217 10.57 -14.88 35.24
CA SER A 217 10.97 -16.20 34.74
C SER A 217 11.03 -17.22 35.88
N ALA A 218 11.55 -16.81 37.04
CA ALA A 218 11.70 -17.64 38.24
C ALA A 218 10.41 -17.79 39.08
N ALA A 219 9.42 -16.91 38.91
CA ALA A 219 8.16 -17.00 39.64
C ALA A 219 7.39 -18.30 39.32
N GLY A 220 6.60 -18.75 40.30
CA GLY A 220 5.75 -19.93 40.19
C GLY A 220 4.61 -19.78 39.18
N ASP A 221 3.73 -20.78 39.16
CA ASP A 221 2.58 -20.80 38.26
C ASP A 221 1.57 -19.68 38.54
N TYR A 222 0.62 -19.51 37.61
CA TYR A 222 -0.39 -18.45 37.65
C TYR A 222 0.22 -17.04 37.67
N LYS A 223 1.04 -16.78 36.65
CA LYS A 223 1.61 -15.47 36.36
C LYS A 223 1.17 -14.98 34.99
N ALA A 224 1.15 -13.66 34.80
CA ALA A 224 0.85 -13.06 33.50
C ALA A 224 1.58 -11.72 33.35
N PHE A 225 1.88 -11.36 32.11
CA PHE A 225 2.51 -10.10 31.76
C PHE A 225 1.70 -9.43 30.66
N ALA A 226 1.41 -8.14 30.87
CA ALA A 226 0.69 -7.29 29.94
C ALA A 226 1.55 -6.09 29.56
N LEU A 227 1.39 -5.62 28.33
CA LEU A 227 2.05 -4.43 27.82
C LEU A 227 1.16 -3.65 26.85
N ASN A 228 1.57 -2.43 26.50
CA ASN A 228 1.07 -1.74 25.32
C ASN A 228 2.22 -1.17 24.48
N ILE A 229 1.89 -0.70 23.27
CA ILE A 229 2.85 -0.12 22.31
C ILE A 229 3.53 1.15 22.87
N GLY A 230 2.95 1.81 23.87
CA GLY A 230 3.57 2.95 24.57
C GLY A 230 4.65 2.55 25.57
N GLY A 231 4.89 1.24 25.78
CA GLY A 231 5.86 0.73 26.75
C GLY A 231 5.35 0.72 28.19
N PHE A 232 4.04 0.88 28.40
CA PHE A 232 3.41 0.62 29.70
C PHE A 232 3.31 -0.89 29.91
N THR A 233 3.54 -1.33 31.15
CA THR A 233 3.61 -2.75 31.49
C THR A 233 2.91 -3.04 32.81
N GLY A 234 2.41 -4.27 32.95
CA GLY A 234 1.84 -4.83 34.17
C GLY A 234 2.18 -6.31 34.29
N SER A 235 2.40 -6.79 35.50
CA SER A 235 2.78 -8.16 35.81
C SER A 235 2.04 -8.63 37.05
N ALA A 236 1.46 -9.83 36.99
CA ALA A 236 0.90 -10.51 38.14
C ALA A 236 1.66 -11.81 38.35
N LEU A 237 2.12 -12.07 39.57
CA LEU A 237 2.86 -13.27 39.96
C LEU A 237 2.10 -14.02 41.06
N ASN A 238 2.27 -15.35 41.12
CA ASN A 238 1.76 -16.21 42.19
C ASN A 238 0.27 -15.98 42.51
N GLN A 239 -0.56 -15.85 41.48
CA GLN A 239 -1.99 -15.62 41.65
C GLN A 239 -2.72 -16.93 41.98
N PRO A 240 -3.95 -16.87 42.53
CA PRO A 240 -4.69 -18.09 42.89
C PRO A 240 -5.07 -18.96 41.68
N ASN A 241 -5.20 -18.36 40.49
CA ASN A 241 -5.48 -19.05 39.24
C ASN A 241 -5.04 -18.18 38.04
N GLU A 242 -5.10 -18.76 36.84
CA GLU A 242 -4.65 -18.10 35.61
C GLU A 242 -5.49 -16.88 35.23
N GLU A 243 -6.80 -16.94 35.44
CA GLU A 243 -7.72 -15.84 35.13
C GLU A 243 -7.43 -14.61 36.00
N ALA A 244 -7.17 -14.83 37.30
CA ALA A 244 -6.73 -13.79 38.22
C ALA A 244 -5.40 -13.17 37.78
N ALA A 245 -4.46 -13.98 37.29
CA ALA A 245 -3.19 -13.48 36.73
C ALA A 245 -3.41 -12.58 35.51
N ARG A 246 -4.19 -13.07 34.53
CA ARG A 246 -4.52 -12.32 33.32
C ARG A 246 -5.13 -10.94 33.66
N ASN A 247 -6.16 -10.94 34.51
CA ASN A 247 -6.89 -9.73 34.88
C ASN A 247 -6.03 -8.76 35.68
N ALA A 248 -5.26 -9.24 36.65
CA ALA A 248 -4.39 -8.39 37.47
C ALA A 248 -3.25 -7.75 36.66
N ALA A 249 -2.65 -8.49 35.73
CA ALA A 249 -1.60 -7.94 34.85
C ALA A 249 -2.16 -6.85 33.93
N LEU A 250 -3.32 -7.09 33.32
CA LEU A 250 -4.00 -6.11 32.46
C LEU A 250 -4.41 -4.85 33.25
N ASP A 251 -5.05 -5.02 34.40
CA ASP A 251 -5.48 -3.92 35.26
C ASP A 251 -4.29 -3.06 35.72
N GLN A 252 -3.19 -3.69 36.14
CA GLN A 252 -1.98 -2.95 36.52
C GLN A 252 -1.39 -2.16 35.34
N CYS A 253 -1.35 -2.76 34.16
CA CYS A 253 -0.87 -2.08 32.95
C CYS A 253 -1.79 -0.91 32.58
N GLN A 254 -3.10 -1.14 32.58
CA GLN A 254 -4.10 -0.16 32.16
C GLN A 254 -4.13 1.03 33.13
N LYS A 255 -4.07 0.80 34.45
CA LYS A 255 -3.95 1.85 35.46
C LYS A 255 -2.77 2.79 35.21
N ARG A 256 -1.60 2.24 34.84
CA ARG A 256 -0.40 3.04 34.52
C ARG A 256 -0.57 3.81 33.21
N ALA A 257 -1.18 3.19 32.20
CA ALA A 257 -1.47 3.83 30.93
C ALA A 257 -2.47 5.00 31.10
N ASP A 258 -3.52 4.81 31.89
CA ASP A 258 -4.55 5.82 32.16
C ASP A 258 -4.00 6.98 32.97
N ALA A 259 -3.15 6.71 33.98
CA ALA A 259 -2.47 7.75 34.76
C ALA A 259 -1.58 8.66 33.89
N ALA A 260 -1.06 8.13 32.78
CA ALA A 260 -0.28 8.87 31.80
C ALA A 260 -1.12 9.35 30.59
N GLN A 261 -2.45 9.23 30.66
CA GLN A 261 -3.39 9.60 29.60
C GLN A 261 -3.05 8.97 28.23
N SER A 262 -2.53 7.74 28.25
CA SER A 262 -2.20 7.00 27.04
C SER A 262 -3.48 6.57 26.32
N PRO A 263 -3.63 6.84 25.01
CA PRO A 263 -4.76 6.35 24.23
C PRO A 263 -4.63 4.85 23.88
N ARG A 264 -3.55 4.17 24.30
CA ARG A 264 -3.23 2.79 23.93
C ARG A 264 -3.65 1.82 25.02
N ARG A 265 -4.53 0.88 24.66
CA ARG A 265 -4.97 -0.20 25.54
C ARG A 265 -3.85 -1.20 25.81
N CYS A 266 -3.85 -1.74 27.01
CA CYS A 266 -2.97 -2.84 27.37
C CYS A 266 -3.53 -4.18 26.87
N GLU A 267 -2.62 -5.06 26.48
CA GLU A 267 -2.91 -6.41 26.01
C GLU A 267 -1.99 -7.41 26.72
N LEU A 268 -2.42 -8.66 26.78
CA LEU A 268 -1.60 -9.72 27.34
C LEU A 268 -0.48 -10.06 26.37
N TYR A 269 0.75 -10.03 26.88
CA TYR A 269 1.91 -10.53 26.16
C TYR A 269 2.20 -11.98 26.51
N ALA A 270 2.12 -12.33 27.80
CA ALA A 270 2.40 -13.68 28.26
C ALA A 270 1.45 -14.13 29.38
N VAL A 271 1.17 -15.43 29.40
CA VAL A 271 0.45 -16.14 30.47
C VAL A 271 1.28 -17.37 30.84
N GLY A 272 1.69 -17.47 32.09
CA GLY A 272 2.74 -18.38 32.53
C GLY A 272 4.08 -18.02 31.87
N ASN A 273 4.72 -19.00 31.23
CA ASN A 273 5.90 -18.77 30.38
C ASN A 273 5.55 -18.69 28.88
N ASN A 274 4.27 -18.77 28.52
CA ASN A 274 3.80 -18.82 27.14
C ASN A 274 3.52 -17.40 26.64
N VAL A 275 4.09 -17.05 25.48
CA VAL A 275 3.79 -15.79 24.79
C VAL A 275 2.45 -15.95 24.07
N VAL A 276 1.48 -15.09 24.39
CA VAL A 276 0.13 -15.05 23.80
C VAL A 276 -0.09 -13.83 22.91
N TYR A 277 0.95 -13.01 22.72
CA TYR A 277 0.91 -11.80 21.90
C TYR A 277 0.77 -12.11 20.41
N THR A 278 -0.22 -11.52 19.75
CA THR A 278 -0.59 -11.86 18.37
C THR A 278 0.01 -10.96 17.29
N HIS A 279 0.49 -9.76 17.63
CA HIS A 279 0.95 -8.76 16.63
C HIS A 279 2.34 -9.02 16.06
N GLY A 280 3.00 -10.11 16.45
CA GLY A 280 4.36 -10.44 16.00
C GLY A 280 5.41 -9.43 16.49
N LYS A 281 6.59 -9.45 15.84
CA LYS A 281 7.67 -8.49 16.12
C LYS A 281 7.48 -7.24 15.25
N PRO A 282 7.65 -6.02 15.80
CA PRO A 282 7.60 -4.80 15.00
C PRO A 282 8.65 -4.79 13.88
N PRO A 283 8.32 -4.27 12.69
CA PRO A 283 9.30 -3.99 11.64
C PRO A 283 10.35 -2.98 12.12
N MET A 284 11.63 -3.34 12.00
CA MET A 284 12.76 -2.54 12.49
C MET A 284 13.79 -2.32 11.38
N PRO A 285 14.42 -1.14 11.29
CA PRO A 285 15.59 -0.96 10.44
C PRO A 285 16.79 -1.75 11.00
N PRO A 286 17.78 -2.09 10.16
CA PRO A 286 19.02 -2.70 10.63
C PRO A 286 19.81 -1.71 11.52
N SER A 287 20.61 -2.25 12.45
CA SER A 287 21.51 -1.45 13.27
C SER A 287 22.75 -0.99 12.47
N PRO A 288 23.39 0.14 12.84
CA PRO A 288 22.99 1.10 13.88
C PRO A 288 21.78 1.94 13.47
N TYR A 289 20.91 2.29 14.43
CA TYR A 289 19.62 2.97 14.18
C TYR A 289 19.74 4.44 13.81
N PHE A 290 20.84 5.07 14.23
CA PHE A 290 21.22 6.43 13.86
C PHE A 290 22.74 6.51 13.83
N ARG A 291 23.27 7.55 13.20
CA ARG A 291 24.70 7.83 13.17
C ARG A 291 24.90 9.31 13.45
N HIS A 292 25.98 9.63 14.14
CA HIS A 292 26.38 11.01 14.35
C HIS A 292 27.22 11.49 13.16
N ASP A 293 26.86 12.65 12.62
CA ASP A 293 27.55 13.28 11.51
C ASP A 293 27.59 14.80 11.66
N ALA A 294 28.76 15.33 12.00
CA ALA A 294 28.98 16.74 12.26
C ALA A 294 28.62 17.67 11.07
N MET A 295 28.53 17.15 9.84
CA MET A 295 28.18 17.93 8.65
C MET A 295 26.67 18.13 8.50
N THR A 296 25.86 17.21 9.04
CA THR A 296 24.40 17.20 8.86
C THR A 296 23.64 17.43 10.17
N GLU A 297 24.25 17.13 11.31
CA GLU A 297 23.65 17.36 12.61
C GLU A 297 23.41 18.85 12.88
N ARG A 298 22.21 19.13 13.36
CA ARG A 298 21.78 20.46 13.77
C ARG A 298 20.98 20.35 15.05
N THR A 299 20.98 21.43 15.84
CA THR A 299 20.14 21.51 17.02
C THR A 299 18.68 21.27 16.64
N PHE A 300 18.03 20.41 17.42
CA PHE A 300 16.62 20.09 17.25
C PHE A 300 15.76 21.33 17.42
N ALA A 301 14.83 21.53 16.48
CA ALA A 301 13.81 22.55 16.56
C ALA A 301 12.47 21.95 16.14
N SER A 302 11.48 21.95 17.03
CA SER A 302 10.17 21.32 16.79
C SER A 302 9.45 21.85 15.54
N LYS A 303 9.61 23.14 15.25
CA LYS A 303 9.07 23.81 14.05
C LYS A 303 9.56 23.21 12.74
N ASP A 304 10.79 22.68 12.73
CA ASP A 304 11.48 22.14 11.56
C ASP A 304 11.29 20.62 11.45
N PHE A 305 10.57 20.00 12.40
CA PHE A 305 10.32 18.56 12.38
C PHE A 305 9.51 18.16 11.13
N PRO A 306 10.00 17.19 10.34
CA PRO A 306 9.43 16.89 9.04
C PRO A 306 8.11 16.11 9.11
N MET A 307 7.27 16.28 8.09
CA MET A 307 6.09 15.45 7.80
C MET A 307 4.97 15.41 8.86
N VAL A 308 5.06 16.24 9.91
CA VAL A 308 4.02 16.36 10.95
C VAL A 308 3.31 17.71 10.88
N ARG A 309 2.07 17.80 11.39
CA ARG A 309 1.30 19.05 11.43
C ARG A 309 1.60 19.84 12.72
N ASP A 310 1.16 21.09 12.78
CA ASP A 310 1.49 22.00 13.88
C ASP A 310 1.11 21.49 15.29
N PRO A 311 -0.05 20.84 15.52
CA PRO A 311 -0.36 20.29 16.85
C PRO A 311 0.67 19.25 17.32
N GLN A 312 1.21 18.45 16.40
CA GLN A 312 2.27 17.49 16.70
C GLN A 312 3.60 18.20 17.01
N LYS A 313 3.92 19.30 16.29
CA LYS A 313 5.12 20.12 16.57
C LYS A 313 5.04 20.76 17.95
N VAL A 314 3.90 21.31 18.33
CA VAL A 314 3.65 21.84 19.68
C VAL A 314 3.83 20.75 20.74
N ARG A 315 3.36 19.53 20.47
CA ARG A 315 3.56 18.40 21.38
C ARG A 315 5.04 18.04 21.54
N LEU A 316 5.83 18.05 20.46
CA LEU A 316 7.27 17.85 20.52
C LEU A 316 7.96 18.96 21.33
N GLU A 317 7.57 20.21 21.12
CA GLU A 317 8.07 21.34 21.92
C GLU A 317 7.81 21.14 23.42
N ASN A 318 6.58 20.80 23.78
CA ASN A 318 6.18 20.71 25.19
C ASN A 318 6.69 19.45 25.91
N MET A 319 6.89 18.35 25.17
CA MET A 319 7.24 17.05 25.77
C MET A 319 8.67 16.61 25.51
N PHE A 320 9.19 16.81 24.30
CA PHE A 320 10.51 16.31 23.91
C PHE A 320 11.61 17.28 24.30
N VAL A 321 11.46 18.58 24.04
CA VAL A 321 12.49 19.59 24.33
C VAL A 321 12.86 19.67 25.82
N PRO A 322 11.90 19.73 26.78
CA PRO A 322 12.26 19.83 28.20
C PRO A 322 12.63 18.48 28.85
N ALA A 323 12.50 17.36 28.14
CA ALA A 323 12.77 16.05 28.73
C ALA A 323 14.27 15.83 28.98
N ALA A 324 14.61 15.00 29.97
CA ALA A 324 15.99 14.58 30.21
C ALA A 324 16.60 13.88 28.98
N LYS A 325 17.94 13.88 28.89
CA LYS A 325 18.70 13.15 27.85
C LYS A 325 18.42 11.66 27.86
N SER A 326 18.93 10.94 26.86
CA SER A 326 18.51 9.60 26.47
C SER A 326 17.05 9.58 25.98
N ARG A 327 16.76 10.50 25.06
CA ARG A 327 15.45 10.65 24.41
C ARG A 327 15.61 10.62 22.89
N SER A 328 14.60 10.14 22.18
CA SER A 328 14.63 10.06 20.73
C SER A 328 13.24 10.20 20.12
N VAL A 329 13.21 10.53 18.84
CA VAL A 329 11.99 10.58 18.02
C VAL A 329 12.18 9.76 16.75
N ALA A 330 11.34 8.76 16.58
CA ALA A 330 11.18 8.00 15.34
C ALA A 330 10.06 8.61 14.48
N LEU A 331 10.23 8.57 13.16
CA LEU A 331 9.26 9.00 12.16
C LEU A 331 9.01 7.86 11.16
N GLY A 332 7.75 7.60 10.86
CA GLY A 332 7.31 6.68 9.82
C GLY A 332 6.91 7.40 8.53
N PRO A 333 6.81 6.67 7.41
CA PRO A 333 6.57 7.26 6.08
C PRO A 333 5.20 7.95 5.94
N GLY A 334 4.23 7.59 6.78
CA GLY A 334 2.93 8.25 6.84
C GLY A 334 2.87 9.50 7.74
N GLY A 335 4.02 9.98 8.24
CA GLY A 335 4.08 11.08 9.21
C GLY A 335 3.72 10.68 10.65
N GLN A 336 3.57 9.38 10.91
CA GLN A 336 3.41 8.85 12.27
C GLN A 336 4.74 9.01 13.00
N TYR A 337 4.71 9.52 14.23
CA TYR A 337 5.93 9.69 15.02
C TYR A 337 5.75 9.12 16.41
N PHE A 338 6.85 8.62 16.97
CA PHE A 338 6.92 8.11 18.34
C PHE A 338 8.14 8.71 19.01
N MET A 339 7.92 9.31 20.18
CA MET A 339 9.01 9.80 21.02
C MET A 339 9.11 8.95 22.28
N VAL A 340 10.34 8.66 22.67
CA VAL A 340 10.65 7.98 23.92
C VAL A 340 11.46 8.94 24.76
N LEU A 341 11.01 9.15 26.00
CA LEU A 341 11.59 10.08 26.96
C LEU A 341 12.18 9.29 28.14
N GLY A 342 13.31 9.76 28.69
CA GLY A 342 13.87 9.23 29.95
C GLY A 342 14.29 7.76 29.90
N SER A 343 15.04 7.35 28.87
CA SER A 343 15.64 6.00 28.81
C SER A 343 17.01 5.95 29.49
N SER A 344 17.61 4.77 29.62
CA SER A 344 18.95 4.63 30.20
C SER A 344 20.06 5.04 29.22
N SER A 345 19.84 4.84 27.91
CA SER A 345 20.74 5.31 26.85
C SER A 345 19.99 5.83 25.62
N PRO A 346 20.65 6.63 24.76
CA PRO A 346 20.12 7.03 23.45
C PRO A 346 19.75 5.84 22.55
N GLU A 347 20.55 4.77 22.54
CA GLU A 347 20.32 3.56 21.74
C GLU A 347 19.07 2.81 22.22
N GLU A 348 18.88 2.69 23.53
CA GLU A 348 17.68 2.10 24.10
C GLU A 348 16.44 2.92 23.73
N SER A 349 16.55 4.25 23.83
CA SER A 349 15.49 5.17 23.44
C SER A 349 15.11 4.98 21.97
N ALA A 350 16.12 4.97 21.09
CA ALA A 350 15.96 4.80 19.66
C ALA A 350 15.29 3.45 19.31
N ARG A 351 15.77 2.35 19.91
CA ARG A 351 15.17 1.02 19.73
C ARG A 351 13.68 1.05 20.07
N ARG A 352 13.32 1.57 21.25
CA ARG A 352 11.92 1.61 21.72
C ARG A 352 11.06 2.50 20.83
N ALA A 353 11.57 3.66 20.41
CA ALA A 353 10.86 4.57 19.52
C ALA A 353 10.58 3.91 18.16
N LEU A 354 11.57 3.20 17.61
CA LEU A 354 11.43 2.45 16.36
C LEU A 354 10.46 1.27 16.49
N GLU A 355 10.52 0.50 17.59
CA GLU A 355 9.59 -0.61 17.82
C GLU A 355 8.15 -0.10 17.84
N SER A 356 7.88 0.95 18.64
CA SER A 356 6.54 1.53 18.73
C SER A 356 6.07 2.13 17.41
N CYS A 357 6.98 2.80 16.68
CA CYS A 357 6.66 3.38 15.38
C CYS A 357 6.39 2.31 14.33
N GLY A 358 7.24 1.29 14.23
CA GLY A 358 7.11 0.20 13.27
C GLY A 358 5.84 -0.62 13.52
N ALA A 359 5.49 -0.87 14.77
CA ALA A 359 4.25 -1.57 15.12
C ALA A 359 2.98 -0.83 14.64
N ILE A 360 3.02 0.50 14.58
CA ILE A 360 1.88 1.32 14.15
C ILE A 360 1.92 1.63 12.67
N ALA A 361 3.11 1.85 12.11
CA ALA A 361 3.28 2.15 10.70
C ALA A 361 3.17 0.89 9.82
N GLY A 362 3.38 -0.30 10.38
CA GLY A 362 3.47 -1.56 9.64
C GLY A 362 4.74 -1.71 8.81
N VAL A 363 5.67 -0.75 8.91
CA VAL A 363 6.94 -0.69 8.16
C VAL A 363 8.02 -0.06 9.04
N ALA A 364 9.28 -0.31 8.72
CA ALA A 364 10.40 0.24 9.47
C ALA A 364 10.38 1.78 9.45
N CYS A 365 10.50 2.39 10.64
CA CYS A 365 10.64 3.83 10.80
C CYS A 365 12.12 4.24 10.81
N MET A 366 12.36 5.56 10.86
CA MET A 366 13.68 6.16 10.95
C MET A 366 13.79 7.03 12.20
N ILE A 367 14.95 7.04 12.87
CA ILE A 367 15.22 8.02 13.92
C ILE A 367 15.56 9.36 13.27
N VAL A 368 14.84 10.40 13.67
CA VAL A 368 15.03 11.76 13.15
C VAL A 368 15.75 12.65 14.16
N ALA A 369 15.51 12.42 15.45
CA ALA A 369 16.12 13.20 16.52
C ALA A 369 16.56 12.32 17.68
N VAL A 370 17.71 12.68 18.27
CA VAL A 370 18.26 12.08 19.48
C VAL A 370 18.73 13.22 20.36
N ASP A 371 18.28 13.23 21.61
CA ASP A 371 18.53 14.28 22.59
C ASP A 371 18.25 15.69 22.04
N ASP A 372 19.31 16.48 21.85
CA ASP A 372 19.25 17.89 21.48
C ASP A 372 19.45 18.11 19.97
N ASN A 373 19.64 17.04 19.17
CA ASN A 373 20.03 17.14 17.77
C ASN A 373 19.09 16.36 16.83
N PHE A 374 18.93 16.89 15.62
CA PHE A 374 18.54 16.08 14.47
C PHE A 374 19.72 15.19 14.07
N VAL A 375 19.46 13.89 13.87
CA VAL A 375 20.46 12.89 13.44
C VAL A 375 20.31 12.48 11.98
N VAL A 376 19.52 13.26 11.24
CA VAL A 376 19.36 13.18 9.79
C VAL A 376 19.40 14.60 9.23
N PRO A 377 19.92 14.81 8.01
CA PRO A 377 19.88 16.12 7.38
C PRO A 377 18.43 16.54 7.16
N ILE A 378 18.05 17.71 7.67
CA ILE A 378 16.73 18.31 7.44
C ILE A 378 16.85 19.37 6.35
N PRO A 379 16.36 19.11 5.12
CA PRO A 379 16.39 20.06 4.02
C PRO A 379 15.71 21.40 4.36
N THR A 380 16.32 22.48 3.91
CA THR A 380 15.83 23.86 4.06
C THR A 380 15.56 24.54 2.72
N LEU A 381 16.23 24.09 1.64
CA LEU A 381 16.06 24.64 0.30
C LEU A 381 14.78 24.15 -0.38
N LEU A 382 14.39 22.91 -0.09
CA LEU A 382 13.20 22.27 -0.69
C LEU A 382 12.32 21.66 0.39
N ARG A 383 11.03 21.58 0.09
CA ARG A 383 10.03 21.06 1.02
C ARG A 383 10.07 19.54 1.03
N ILE A 384 10.17 18.95 2.22
CA ILE A 384 10.06 17.50 2.44
C ILE A 384 8.63 17.03 2.16
N THR A 385 8.50 15.98 1.35
CA THR A 385 7.22 15.38 0.96
C THR A 385 7.04 13.93 1.42
N GLY A 386 8.12 13.27 1.83
CA GLY A 386 8.12 11.84 2.16
C GLY A 386 9.52 11.28 2.38
N PHE A 387 9.61 9.96 2.52
CA PHE A 387 10.88 9.23 2.57
C PHE A 387 11.33 8.82 1.18
N PHE A 388 12.62 9.00 0.92
CA PHE A 388 13.23 8.63 -0.34
C PHE A 388 13.73 7.19 -0.33
N HIS A 389 13.19 6.38 -1.24
CA HIS A 389 13.60 5.00 -1.46
C HIS A 389 14.04 4.82 -2.92
N ALA A 390 15.35 4.92 -3.18
CA ALA A 390 15.90 4.86 -4.53
C ALA A 390 15.52 3.56 -5.29
N ALA A 391 15.51 2.42 -4.60
CA ALA A 391 15.19 1.11 -5.19
C ALA A 391 13.79 1.03 -5.83
N SER A 392 12.82 1.78 -5.28
CA SER A 392 11.42 1.78 -5.73
C SER A 392 10.98 3.12 -6.31
N ASN A 393 11.89 4.08 -6.50
CA ASN A 393 11.53 5.41 -6.98
C ASN A 393 11.27 5.40 -8.49
N ALA A 394 10.03 5.68 -8.88
CA ALA A 394 9.59 5.64 -10.27
C ALA A 394 10.24 6.71 -11.16
N SER A 395 10.71 7.82 -10.59
CA SER A 395 11.40 8.87 -11.36
C SER A 395 12.76 8.40 -11.87
N ILE A 396 13.41 7.44 -11.19
CA ILE A 396 14.71 6.90 -11.59
C ILE A 396 14.49 5.73 -12.55
N VAL A 397 15.19 5.73 -13.69
CA VAL A 397 15.20 4.60 -14.63
C VAL A 397 15.64 3.31 -13.93
N ALA A 398 14.97 2.20 -14.25
CA ALA A 398 15.08 0.95 -13.50
C ALA A 398 16.52 0.41 -13.42
N ASP A 399 17.29 0.53 -14.50
CA ASP A 399 18.68 0.07 -14.60
C ASP A 399 19.67 0.92 -13.78
N ALA A 400 19.29 2.13 -13.35
CA ALA A 400 20.14 2.99 -12.53
C ALA A 400 19.86 2.91 -11.02
N ARG A 401 18.73 2.33 -10.60
CA ARG A 401 18.28 2.36 -9.19
C ARG A 401 19.28 1.71 -8.24
N ASP A 402 19.81 0.54 -8.60
CA ASP A 402 20.76 -0.20 -7.76
C ASP A 402 22.08 0.57 -7.59
N GLU A 403 22.53 1.27 -8.63
CA GLU A 403 23.73 2.11 -8.54
C GLU A 403 23.50 3.29 -7.59
N VAL A 404 22.34 3.93 -7.64
CA VAL A 404 21.97 5.02 -6.73
C VAL A 404 21.91 4.53 -5.29
N VAL A 405 21.26 3.38 -5.03
CA VAL A 405 21.22 2.75 -3.70
C VAL A 405 22.63 2.52 -3.17
N ARG A 406 23.50 1.90 -3.98
CA ARG A 406 24.88 1.61 -3.60
C ARG A 406 25.69 2.88 -3.29
N LYS A 407 25.52 3.93 -4.09
CA LYS A 407 26.25 5.21 -3.90
C LYS A 407 25.77 5.99 -2.68
N LEU A 408 24.50 5.87 -2.31
CA LEU A 408 23.94 6.52 -1.11
C LEU A 408 24.17 5.74 0.19
N ALA A 409 24.50 4.45 0.12
CA ALA A 409 24.68 3.60 1.31
C ALA A 409 25.80 4.06 2.27
N ASP A 410 26.81 4.77 1.75
CA ASP A 410 27.94 5.33 2.52
C ASP A 410 27.83 6.86 2.68
N GLY A 411 26.60 7.39 2.56
CA GLY A 411 26.31 8.82 2.50
C GLY A 411 26.38 9.51 3.85
N MET A 412 27.58 9.69 4.40
CA MET A 412 27.83 10.81 5.33
C MET A 412 27.78 12.14 4.57
N GLY A 413 27.54 13.24 5.27
CA GLY A 413 27.39 14.56 4.69
C GLY A 413 26.06 14.76 3.95
N TRP A 414 25.95 15.89 3.26
CA TRP A 414 24.78 16.22 2.47
C TRP A 414 24.78 15.44 1.15
N ASN A 415 23.70 14.73 0.90
CA ASN A 415 23.48 13.97 -0.34
C ASN A 415 22.22 14.46 -1.03
N ALA A 416 22.23 14.57 -2.35
CA ALA A 416 21.06 14.94 -3.14
C ALA A 416 20.99 14.10 -4.43
N VAL A 417 19.75 13.86 -4.88
CA VAL A 417 19.46 13.15 -6.12
C VAL A 417 18.63 14.07 -7.00
N ALA A 418 19.12 14.30 -8.21
CA ALA A 418 18.41 14.99 -9.27
C ALA A 418 18.08 14.02 -10.40
N VAL A 419 17.01 14.28 -11.13
CA VAL A 419 16.56 13.46 -12.26
C VAL A 419 16.06 14.39 -13.36
N GLY A 420 16.33 14.03 -14.62
CA GLY A 420 15.83 14.73 -15.80
C GLY A 420 14.67 14.02 -16.49
N THR A 421 14.32 14.48 -17.69
CA THR A 421 13.19 13.97 -18.48
C THR A 421 13.31 12.51 -18.86
N ALA A 422 14.52 12.00 -19.06
CA ALA A 422 14.79 10.59 -19.37
C ALA A 422 14.88 9.70 -18.12
N GLY A 423 14.76 10.27 -16.91
CA GLY A 423 14.82 9.53 -15.64
C GLY A 423 16.25 9.15 -15.21
N ARG A 424 17.30 9.68 -15.86
CA ARG A 424 18.69 9.38 -15.52
C ARG A 424 19.11 10.20 -14.29
N PRO A 425 19.62 9.55 -13.22
CA PRO A 425 19.94 10.25 -12.00
C PRO A 425 21.27 10.99 -12.08
N GLY A 426 21.30 12.18 -11.48
CA GLY A 426 22.51 12.90 -11.09
C GLY A 426 22.66 12.92 -9.58
N LEU A 427 23.90 12.77 -9.09
CA LEU A 427 24.18 12.60 -7.66
C LEU A 427 25.15 13.67 -7.15
N GLY A 428 24.73 14.36 -6.08
CA GLY A 428 25.61 15.18 -5.26
C GLY A 428 25.85 14.44 -3.96
N LEU A 429 27.06 13.92 -3.75
CA LEU A 429 27.36 13.02 -2.63
C LEU A 429 28.38 13.65 -1.68
N LYS A 430 28.23 13.37 -0.38
CA LYS A 430 29.19 13.74 0.67
C LYS A 430 29.56 15.23 0.68
N ALA A 431 28.60 16.10 0.35
CA ALA A 431 28.84 17.54 0.32
C ALA A 431 28.87 18.15 1.73
N ALA A 432 29.61 19.26 1.87
CA ALA A 432 29.71 20.03 3.11
C ALA A 432 28.39 20.65 3.56
N ASP A 433 27.52 20.97 2.62
CA ASP A 433 26.26 21.66 2.85
C ASP A 433 25.20 21.28 1.80
N GLU A 434 23.95 21.63 2.11
CA GLU A 434 22.78 21.32 1.30
C GLU A 434 22.87 21.91 -0.11
N GLN A 435 23.34 23.16 -0.24
CA GLN A 435 23.41 23.87 -1.51
C GLN A 435 24.43 23.21 -2.44
N THR A 436 25.59 22.83 -1.90
CA THR A 436 26.64 22.13 -2.66
C THR A 436 26.16 20.75 -3.11
N ALA A 437 25.44 20.01 -2.27
CA ALA A 437 24.83 18.73 -2.67
C ALA A 437 23.86 18.91 -3.84
N VAL A 438 22.93 19.86 -3.71
CA VAL A 438 21.92 20.17 -4.73
C VAL A 438 22.55 20.59 -6.05
N ASN A 439 23.49 21.53 -6.01
CA ASN A 439 24.17 22.03 -7.21
C ASN A 439 24.95 20.90 -7.91
N SER A 440 25.63 20.05 -7.14
CA SER A 440 26.39 18.91 -7.67
C SER A 440 25.48 17.86 -8.31
N ALA A 441 24.34 17.56 -7.69
CA ALA A 441 23.35 16.62 -8.24
C ALA A 441 22.77 17.11 -9.56
N LEU A 442 22.40 18.40 -9.64
CA LEU A 442 21.89 19.03 -10.87
C LEU A 442 22.95 19.05 -11.97
N ALA A 443 24.19 19.43 -11.64
CA ALA A 443 25.29 19.43 -12.60
C ALA A 443 25.64 18.02 -13.12
N ASP A 444 25.56 17.00 -12.26
CA ASP A 444 25.76 15.60 -12.67
C ASP A 444 24.63 15.10 -13.57
N CYS A 445 23.38 15.43 -13.24
CA CYS A 445 22.21 15.10 -14.05
C CYS A 445 22.32 15.72 -15.45
N ALA A 446 22.67 17.00 -15.54
CA ALA A 446 22.75 17.75 -16.80
C ALA A 446 23.78 17.20 -17.80
N ARG A 447 24.72 16.35 -17.35
CA ARG A 447 25.66 15.66 -18.25
C ARG A 447 25.02 14.52 -19.04
N ARG A 448 23.87 14.00 -18.59
CA ARG A 448 23.27 12.75 -19.07
C ARG A 448 21.77 12.86 -19.36
N ASP A 449 21.13 13.93 -18.91
CA ASP A 449 19.69 14.17 -19.02
C ASP A 449 19.40 15.68 -19.19
N SER A 450 18.15 16.01 -19.51
CA SER A 450 17.63 17.38 -19.66
C SER A 450 16.55 17.66 -18.61
N ASP A 451 16.20 18.94 -18.39
CA ASP A 451 15.16 19.36 -17.44
C ASP A 451 15.35 18.80 -16.00
N CYS A 452 16.62 18.76 -15.59
CA CYS A 452 17.02 18.21 -14.30
C CYS A 452 16.40 18.99 -13.12
N HIS A 453 15.79 18.24 -12.20
CA HIS A 453 15.26 18.76 -10.95
C HIS A 453 15.60 17.83 -9.80
N VAL A 454 15.72 18.38 -8.58
CA VAL A 454 16.02 17.58 -7.38
C VAL A 454 14.76 16.85 -6.92
N ILE A 455 14.90 15.54 -6.69
CA ILE A 455 13.83 14.68 -6.18
C ILE A 455 14.06 14.23 -4.73
N ALA A 456 15.30 14.31 -4.25
CA ALA A 456 15.64 13.92 -2.89
C ALA A 456 16.83 14.71 -2.33
N ILE A 457 16.78 14.99 -1.02
CA ILE A 457 17.90 15.50 -0.23
C ILE A 457 17.94 14.67 1.06
N GLY A 458 19.10 14.04 1.32
CA GLY A 458 19.26 13.11 2.41
C GLY A 458 18.28 11.93 2.32
N PRO A 459 17.63 11.52 3.42
CA PRO A 459 16.66 10.43 3.40
C PRO A 459 15.26 10.85 2.91
N PHE A 460 15.07 12.11 2.50
CA PHE A 460 13.76 12.67 2.21
C PHE A 460 13.53 12.87 0.72
N THR A 461 12.31 12.57 0.25
CA THR A 461 11.83 13.11 -1.02
C THR A 461 11.52 14.58 -0.82
N VAL A 462 11.86 15.40 -1.82
CA VAL A 462 11.67 16.84 -1.75
C VAL A 462 10.90 17.35 -2.96
N GLY A 463 10.25 18.49 -2.79
CA GLY A 463 9.58 19.23 -3.86
C GLY A 463 9.70 20.74 -3.65
N PRO A 464 9.23 21.55 -4.62
CA PRO A 464 9.32 23.00 -4.53
C PRO A 464 8.59 23.55 -3.29
N THR A 465 9.22 24.54 -2.67
CA THR A 465 8.65 25.45 -1.67
C THR A 465 7.79 26.47 -2.42
N ASN A 466 6.47 26.27 -2.43
CA ASN A 466 5.54 27.17 -3.13
C ASN A 466 5.65 28.64 -2.70
#